data_AF-A0A0M8UMY8-F1
#
_entry.id   AF-A0A0M8UMY8-F1
#
_cell.length_a   1.000
_cell.length_b   1.000
_cell.length_c   1.000
_cell.angle_alpha   90.00
_cell.angle_beta   90.00
_cell.angle_gamma   90.00
#
_symmetry.space_group_name_H-M   'P 1'
#
loop_
_entity.id
_entity.type
_entity.pdbx_description
1 polymer ?
#
loop_
_entity_poly.entity_id
_entity_poly.type
_entity_poly.pdbx_seq_one_letter_code
_entity_poly.pdbx_strand_id
1 'polypeptide(L)'
;MSQAAQNLNWLITNFVDNTPGVSHTVVVSADGLLLAMSDGFPRDRADQLAAVASGLTSLTAGASRIFEGGAVNQTDIGLVGYEMALLVDRAGSVLTPDLRAELQGSLLN
;
A
#
# COMPACT_ATOMS: atom_id res chain seq x y z
N MET A 1 17.36 10.62 20.85
CA MET A 1 17.20 9.47 19.93
C MET A 1 18.32 8.47 20.21
N SER A 2 18.06 7.17 20.07
CA SER A 2 19.11 6.15 20.19
C SER A 2 20.03 6.17 18.97
N GLN A 3 21.25 5.65 19.10
CA GLN A 3 22.19 5.49 17.98
C GLN A 3 21.58 4.65 16.85
N ALA A 4 20.81 3.61 17.19
CA ALA A 4 20.13 2.76 16.21
C ALA A 4 19.12 3.55 15.35
N ALA A 5 18.33 4.45 15.96
CA ALA A 5 17.38 5.28 15.24
C ALA A 5 18.10 6.30 14.33
N GLN A 6 19.21 6.88 14.79
CA GLN A 6 20.02 7.78 13.97
C GLN A 6 20.65 7.06 12.76
N ASN A 7 21.17 5.85 12.97
CA ASN A 7 21.71 5.03 11.89
C ASN A 7 20.65 4.69 10.84
N LEU A 8 19.41 4.40 11.27
CA LEU A 8 18.31 4.08 10.37
C LEU A 8 17.82 5.30 9.59
N ASN A 9 17.68 6.47 10.23
CA ASN A 9 17.36 7.73 9.53
C ASN A 9 18.41 8.05 8.47
N TRP A 10 19.71 7.95 8.80
CA TRP A 10 20.78 8.16 7.82
C TRP A 10 20.67 7.19 6.63
N LEU A 11 20.41 5.90 6.90
CA LEU A 11 20.31 4.88 5.86
C LEU A 11 19.19 5.18 4.85
N ILE A 12 18.00 5.52 5.35
CA ILE A 12 16.85 5.80 4.47
C ILE A 12 16.94 7.18 3.81
N THR A 13 17.58 8.17 4.44
CA THR A 13 17.93 9.44 3.77
C THR A 13 18.90 9.17 2.62
N ASN A 14 19.95 8.39 2.86
CA ASN A 14 20.88 8.01 1.80
C ASN A 14 20.20 7.23 0.66
N PHE A 15 19.20 6.39 0.97
CA PHE A 15 18.39 5.73 -0.06
C PHE A 15 17.62 6.74 -0.92
N VAL A 16 16.96 7.73 -0.31
CA VAL A 16 16.26 8.80 -1.03
C VAL A 16 17.22 9.59 -1.92
N ASP A 17 18.36 10.01 -1.38
CA ASP A 17 19.33 10.85 -2.10
C ASP A 17 19.97 10.14 -3.31
N ASN A 18 20.07 8.81 -3.26
CA ASN A 18 20.78 8.03 -4.28
C ASN A 18 19.86 7.17 -5.18
N THR A 19 18.54 7.21 -4.99
CA THR A 19 17.60 6.40 -5.78
C THR A 19 16.70 7.28 -6.64
N PRO A 20 16.90 7.30 -7.97
CA PRO A 20 16.06 8.08 -8.88
C PRO A 20 14.58 7.73 -8.74
N GLY A 21 13.74 8.76 -8.63
CA GLY A 21 12.28 8.61 -8.53
C GLY A 21 11.75 8.45 -7.09
N VAL A 22 12.62 8.27 -6.09
CA VAL A 22 12.22 8.28 -4.67
C VAL A 22 12.24 9.71 -4.16
N SER A 23 11.13 10.16 -3.56
CA SER A 23 11.01 11.51 -2.97
C SER A 23 11.20 11.50 -1.45
N HIS A 24 10.56 10.55 -0.76
CA HIS A 24 10.63 10.39 0.69
C HIS A 24 10.50 8.91 1.07
N THR A 25 10.97 8.55 2.26
CA THR A 25 10.85 7.19 2.79
C THR A 25 10.59 7.23 4.29
N VAL A 26 9.77 6.29 4.75
CA VAL A 26 9.52 6.06 6.18
C VAL A 26 9.71 4.57 6.48
N VAL A 27 10.13 4.27 7.70
CA VAL A 27 10.13 2.91 8.24
C VAL A 27 9.07 2.85 9.33
N VAL A 28 8.22 1.84 9.23
CA VAL A 28 7.02 1.69 10.06
C VAL A 28 7.04 0.30 10.65
N SER A 29 6.69 0.16 11.92
CA SER A 29 6.47 -1.14 12.55
C SER A 29 5.16 -1.77 12.07
N ALA A 30 5.01 -3.08 12.28
CA ALA A 30 3.80 -3.80 11.89
C ALA A 30 2.52 -3.30 12.59
N ASP A 31 2.65 -2.68 13.77
CA ASP A 31 1.55 -2.06 14.51
C ASP A 31 1.32 -0.58 14.15
N GLY A 32 2.07 -0.03 13.19
CA GLY A 32 1.84 1.31 12.64
C GLY A 32 2.59 2.45 13.32
N LEU A 33 3.57 2.15 14.19
CA LEU A 33 4.43 3.18 14.78
C LEU A 33 5.53 3.59 13.79
N LEU A 34 5.74 4.90 13.67
CA LEU A 34 6.84 5.46 12.90
C LEU A 34 8.17 5.17 13.60
N LEU A 35 9.08 4.45 12.93
CA LEU A 35 10.39 4.08 13.45
C LEU A 35 11.51 4.99 12.94
N ALA A 36 11.42 5.40 11.67
CA ALA A 36 12.39 6.28 11.02
C ALA A 36 11.74 7.02 9.84
N MET A 37 12.32 8.16 9.47
CA MET A 37 11.90 8.96 8.33
C MET A 37 13.09 9.63 7.67
N SER A 38 13.06 9.77 6.35
CA SER A 38 14.06 10.50 5.58
C SER A 38 14.03 12.00 5.92
N ASP A 39 15.17 12.65 5.80
CA ASP A 39 15.28 14.09 6.05
C ASP A 39 14.39 14.92 5.12
N GLY A 40 13.96 16.09 5.61
CA GLY A 40 13.08 17.00 4.86
C GLY A 40 11.62 16.55 4.75
N PHE A 41 11.26 15.34 5.19
CA PHE A 41 9.87 14.93 5.26
C PHE A 41 9.20 15.45 6.55
N PRO A 42 7.99 16.04 6.50
CA PRO A 42 7.31 16.51 7.71
C PRO A 42 6.85 15.35 8.60
N ARG A 43 7.08 15.46 9.92
CA ARG A 43 6.80 14.35 10.86
C ARG A 43 5.32 14.00 10.99
N ASP A 44 4.44 15.00 10.95
CA ASP A 44 2.99 14.81 10.91
C ASP A 44 2.55 13.99 9.69
N ARG A 45 3.15 14.25 8.51
CA ARG A 45 2.90 13.46 7.30
C ARG A 45 3.50 12.05 7.39
N ALA A 46 4.65 11.90 8.05
CA ALA A 46 5.25 10.60 8.29
C ALA A 46 4.38 9.72 9.19
N ASP A 47 3.80 10.29 10.25
CA ASP A 47 2.85 9.58 11.12
C ASP A 47 1.57 9.20 10.36
N GLN A 48 1.05 10.08 9.49
CA GLN A 48 -0.08 9.75 8.61
C GLN A 48 0.26 8.61 7.64
N LEU A 49 1.45 8.65 7.02
CA LEU A 49 1.90 7.60 6.11
C LEU A 49 2.10 6.26 6.83
N ALA A 50 2.55 6.29 8.09
CA ALA A 50 2.66 5.11 8.93
C ALA A 50 1.29 4.45 9.17
N ALA A 51 0.26 5.25 9.48
CA ALA A 51 -1.11 4.76 9.61
C ALA A 51 -1.66 4.17 8.31
N VAL A 52 -1.36 4.79 7.16
CA VAL A 52 -1.76 4.26 5.84
C VAL A 52 -1.07 2.93 5.56
N ALA A 53 0.23 2.82 5.80
CA ALA A 53 1.00 1.59 5.60
C ALA A 53 0.50 0.41 6.45
N SER A 54 0.18 0.65 7.73
CA SER A 54 -0.36 -0.41 8.60
C SER A 54 -1.78 -0.84 8.18
N GLY A 55 -2.60 0.10 7.72
CA GLY A 55 -3.90 -0.18 7.13
C GLY A 55 -3.80 -1.05 5.87
N LEU A 56 -2.92 -0.68 4.94
CA LEU A 56 -2.66 -1.44 3.71
C LEU A 56 -2.14 -2.85 3.99
N THR A 57 -1.21 -2.98 4.94
CA THR A 57 -0.70 -4.29 5.37
C THR A 57 -1.82 -5.17 5.94
N SER A 58 -2.69 -4.58 6.78
CA SER A 58 -3.82 -5.30 7.37
C SER A 58 -4.82 -5.78 6.32
N LEU A 59 -5.14 -4.92 5.35
CA LEU A 59 -6.03 -5.25 4.23
C LEU A 59 -5.44 -6.36 3.36
N THR A 60 -4.15 -6.28 3.03
CA THR A 60 -3.46 -7.28 2.20
C THR A 60 -3.39 -8.63 2.92
N ALA A 61 -3.11 -8.63 4.22
CA ALA A 61 -3.18 -9.85 5.03
C ALA A 61 -4.60 -10.43 5.09
N GLY A 62 -5.63 -9.59 5.15
CA GLY A 62 -7.03 -9.99 5.05
C GLY A 62 -7.36 -10.65 3.72
N ALA A 63 -6.97 -10.01 2.61
CA ALA A 63 -7.15 -10.54 1.27
C ALA A 63 -6.43 -11.89 1.09
N SER A 64 -5.18 -12.01 1.55
CA SER A 64 -4.43 -13.27 1.48
C SER A 64 -5.15 -14.41 2.20
N ARG A 65 -5.82 -14.15 3.33
CA ARG A 65 -6.63 -15.16 4.01
C ARG A 65 -7.87 -15.57 3.21
N ILE A 66 -8.55 -14.62 2.57
CA ILE A 66 -9.74 -14.89 1.74
C ILE A 66 -9.38 -15.74 0.52
N PHE A 67 -8.22 -15.49 -0.08
CA PHE A 67 -7.76 -16.18 -1.29
C PHE A 67 -6.81 -17.35 -1.01
N GLU A 68 -6.60 -17.72 0.25
CA GLU A 68 -5.64 -18.76 0.67
C GLU A 68 -4.21 -18.54 0.11
N GLY A 69 -3.81 -17.28 -0.05
CA GLY A 69 -2.56 -16.86 -0.72
C GLY A 69 -1.29 -17.02 0.12
N GLY A 70 -1.40 -17.46 1.37
CA GLY A 70 -0.27 -17.67 2.27
C GLY A 70 0.34 -16.38 2.84
N ALA A 71 1.64 -16.40 3.09
CA ALA A 71 2.36 -15.28 3.70
C ALA A 71 2.50 -14.09 2.74
N VAL A 72 2.18 -12.89 3.24
CA VAL A 72 2.33 -11.64 2.48
C VAL A 72 3.77 -11.15 2.58
N ASN A 73 4.46 -11.05 1.44
CA ASN A 73 5.83 -10.54 1.38
C ASN A 73 5.90 -9.04 1.09
N GLN A 74 4.95 -8.51 0.31
CA GLN A 74 4.93 -7.11 -0.11
C GLN A 74 3.49 -6.64 -0.31
N THR A 75 3.24 -5.37 -0.03
CA THR A 75 2.01 -4.66 -0.40
C THR A 75 2.39 -3.51 -1.33
N ASP A 76 1.85 -3.49 -2.54
CA ASP A 76 2.11 -2.45 -3.54
C ASP A 76 0.78 -1.84 -4.00
N ILE A 77 0.50 -0.62 -3.52
CA ILE A 77 -0.74 0.09 -3.87
C ILE A 77 -0.75 0.54 -5.34
N GLY A 78 0.41 0.79 -5.93
CA GLY A 78 0.54 1.15 -7.35
C GLY A 78 0.15 -0.03 -8.24
N LEU A 79 0.60 -1.24 -7.90
CA LEU A 79 0.21 -2.46 -8.60
C LEU A 79 -1.29 -2.73 -8.48
N VAL A 80 -1.87 -2.59 -7.28
CA VAL A 80 -3.32 -2.72 -7.08
C VAL A 80 -4.09 -1.74 -7.97
N GLY A 81 -3.69 -0.46 -7.95
CA GLY A 81 -4.33 0.56 -8.78
C GLY A 81 -4.19 0.30 -10.28
N TYR A 82 -3.01 -0.18 -10.71
CA TYR A 82 -2.74 -0.54 -12.10
C TYR A 82 -3.62 -1.69 -12.57
N GLU A 83 -3.69 -2.79 -11.81
CA GLU A 83 -4.53 -3.94 -12.17
C GLU A 83 -6.02 -3.59 -12.17
N MET A 84 -6.48 -2.72 -11.27
CA MET A 84 -7.85 -2.20 -11.29
C MET A 84 -8.12 -1.40 -12.57
N ALA A 85 -7.20 -0.52 -12.97
CA ALA A 85 -7.33 0.25 -14.19
C ALA A 85 -7.33 -0.65 -15.44
N LEU A 86 -6.46 -1.66 -15.49
CA LEU A 86 -6.45 -2.66 -16.56
C LEU A 86 -7.75 -3.46 -16.63
N LEU A 87 -8.33 -3.83 -15.50
CA LEU A 87 -9.61 -4.54 -15.46
C LEU A 87 -10.72 -3.68 -16.07
N VAL A 88 -10.77 -2.39 -15.72
CA VAL A 88 -11.73 -1.44 -16.30
C VAL A 88 -11.55 -1.30 -17.80
N ASP A 89 -10.31 -1.17 -18.29
CA ASP A 89 -10.03 -1.05 -19.72
C ASP A 89 -10.45 -2.32 -20.49
N ARG A 90 -10.11 -3.50 -19.96
CA ARG A 90 -10.37 -4.79 -20.65
C ARG A 90 -11.82 -5.26 -20.56
N ALA A 91 -12.49 -5.02 -19.45
CA ALA A 91 -13.83 -5.54 -19.18
C ALA A 91 -14.92 -4.46 -19.13
N GLY A 92 -14.56 -3.18 -19.16
CA GLY A 92 -15.53 -2.08 -19.02
C GLY A 92 -16.60 -2.07 -20.11
N SER A 93 -16.25 -2.46 -21.35
CA SER A 93 -17.19 -2.54 -22.46
C SER A 93 -18.21 -3.67 -22.33
N VAL A 94 -17.89 -4.74 -21.58
CA VAL A 94 -18.81 -5.87 -21.37
C VAL A 94 -19.72 -5.67 -20.15
N LEU A 95 -19.34 -4.81 -19.20
CA LEU A 95 -20.13 -4.47 -18.00
C LEU A 95 -21.28 -3.48 -18.31
N THR A 96 -22.17 -3.83 -19.23
CA THR A 96 -23.33 -3.02 -19.60
C THR A 96 -24.35 -2.92 -18.45
N PRO A 97 -25.24 -1.92 -18.45
CA PRO A 97 -26.32 -1.82 -17.45
C PRO A 97 -27.18 -3.08 -17.35
N ASP A 98 -27.49 -3.73 -18.48
CA ASP A 98 -28.30 -4.95 -18.53
C ASP A 98 -27.57 -6.13 -17.88
N LEU A 99 -26.29 -6.35 -18.22
CA LEU A 99 -25.48 -7.41 -17.60
C LEU A 99 -25.33 -7.17 -16.09
N ARG A 100 -25.15 -5.91 -15.66
CA ARG A 100 -25.06 -5.58 -14.24
C ARG A 100 -26.35 -5.91 -13.50
N ALA A 101 -27.51 -5.61 -14.08
CA ALA A 101 -28.81 -5.93 -13.48
C ALA A 101 -29.02 -7.44 -13.36
N GLU A 102 -28.63 -8.20 -14.39
CA GLU A 102 -28.66 -9.67 -14.39
C GLU A 102 -27.80 -10.26 -13.25
N LEU A 103 -26.53 -9.82 -13.15
CA LEU A 103 -25.61 -10.29 -12.11
C LEU A 103 -26.03 -9.92 -10.68
N GLN A 104 -26.63 -8.74 -10.49
CA GLN A 104 -27.16 -8.35 -9.18
C GLN A 104 -28.38 -9.19 -8.77
N GLY A 105 -29.24 -9.53 -9.73
CA GLY A 105 -30.38 -10.41 -9.50
C GLY A 105 -29.98 -11.84 -9.14
N SER A 106 -28.88 -12.35 -9.69
CA SER A 106 -28.40 -13.71 -9.41
C SER A 106 -27.75 -13.88 -8.03
N LEU A 107 -27.17 -12.82 -7.45
CA LEU A 107 -26.56 -12.85 -6.11
C LEU A 107 -27.59 -12.79 -4.96
N LEU A 108 -28.83 -12.40 -5.25
CA LEU A 108 -29.91 -12.24 -4.26
C LEU A 108 -30.86 -13.44 -4.19
N ASN A 109 -30.62 -14.47 -5.01
CA ASN A 109 -31.37 -15.73 -5.05
C ASN A 109 -30.53 -16.88 -4.49
#